data_AF-A0A1F2TQL4-F1
#
_entry.id   AF-A0A1F2TQL4-F1
#
_cell.length_a   1.000
_cell.length_b   1.000
_cell.length_c   1.000
_cell.angle_alpha   90.00
_cell.angle_beta   90.00
_cell.angle_gamma   90.00
#
_symmetry.space_group_name_H-M   'P 1'
#
loop_
_entity.id
_entity.type
_entity.pdbx_description
1 polymer ?
#
loop_
_entity_poly.entity_id
_entity_poly.type
_entity_poly.pdbx_seq_one_letter_code
_entity_poly.pdbx_strand_id
1 'polypeptide(L)'
;MRHFSEAEFVDLIEGRLPAIRAEHADECDECRALADALGAARSRASADEGHEPSPLFWDHFAARVGQAVREEPVPASEPSSWRAWLRDPASAWAAAASVAMLMLVAVAWRATLHAPAPPTSSVSTPDTREAARNSASVVIDDVEADTAWAVVRTAVEGVTWEDVHRAGIAPRPGSAERVALELNADERAELRRLLDEEIKRTGA
;
A
#
# COMPACT_ATOMS: atom_id res chain seq x y z
N MET A 1 26.38 -34.13 -8.01
CA MET A 1 25.91 -32.85 -8.58
C MET A 1 24.39 -32.83 -8.54
N ARG A 2 23.75 -31.65 -8.54
CA ARG A 2 22.29 -31.51 -8.33
C ARG A 2 21.62 -31.02 -9.62
N HIS A 3 20.72 -31.84 -10.16
CA HIS A 3 19.87 -31.50 -11.30
C HIS A 3 18.90 -30.35 -10.97
N PHE A 4 18.34 -29.72 -12.01
CA PHE A 4 17.32 -28.68 -11.84
C PHE A 4 16.04 -29.21 -11.20
N SER A 5 15.42 -28.36 -10.40
CA SER A 5 14.01 -28.50 -10.03
C SER A 5 13.09 -28.08 -11.17
N GLU A 6 11.81 -28.44 -11.09
CA GLU A 6 10.80 -28.05 -12.08
C GLU A 6 10.73 -26.53 -12.27
N ALA A 7 10.77 -25.75 -11.19
CA ALA A 7 10.78 -24.29 -11.25
C ALA A 7 12.02 -23.75 -11.97
N GLU A 8 13.19 -24.34 -11.72
CA GLU A 8 14.43 -23.94 -12.40
C GLU A 8 14.43 -24.26 -13.90
N PHE A 9 13.75 -25.33 -14.33
CA PHE A 9 13.54 -25.60 -15.76
C PHE A 9 12.66 -24.53 -16.41
N VAL A 10 11.58 -24.10 -15.74
CA VAL A 10 10.73 -23.00 -16.23
C VAL A 10 11.54 -21.72 -16.36
N ASP A 11 12.30 -21.36 -15.31
CA ASP A 11 13.15 -20.17 -15.33
C ASP A 11 14.25 -20.26 -16.40
N LEU A 12 14.80 -21.44 -16.68
CA LEU A 12 15.76 -21.66 -17.76
C LEU A 12 15.14 -21.40 -19.13
N ILE A 13 13.98 -21.99 -19.41
CA ILE A 13 13.25 -21.85 -20.69
C ILE A 13 12.79 -20.40 -20.92
N GLU A 14 12.47 -19.68 -19.84
CA GLU A 14 12.06 -18.28 -19.90
C GLU A 14 13.23 -17.28 -19.89
N GLY A 15 14.48 -17.77 -19.81
CA GLY A 15 15.68 -16.92 -19.78
C GLY A 15 15.81 -16.12 -18.48
N ARG A 16 15.15 -16.55 -17.39
CA ARG A 16 15.16 -15.92 -16.07
C ARG A 16 16.16 -16.58 -15.11
N LEU A 17 16.75 -17.72 -15.48
CA LEU A 17 17.71 -18.42 -14.64
C LEU A 17 19.07 -17.68 -14.60
N PRO A 18 19.71 -17.54 -13.42
CA PRO A 18 21.04 -16.92 -13.32
C PRO A 18 22.09 -17.67 -14.17
N ALA A 19 22.99 -16.93 -14.83
CA ALA A 19 23.97 -17.48 -15.77
C ALA A 19 24.81 -18.64 -15.19
N ILE A 20 25.25 -18.53 -13.93
CA ILE A 20 26.00 -19.59 -13.24
C ILE A 20 25.20 -20.88 -13.11
N ARG A 21 23.88 -20.79 -12.93
CA ARG A 21 23.02 -21.98 -12.87
C ARG A 21 22.67 -22.48 -14.28
N ALA A 22 22.56 -21.60 -15.27
CA ALA A 22 22.32 -21.97 -16.66
C ALA A 22 23.49 -22.77 -17.26
N GLU A 23 24.74 -22.47 -16.89
CA GLU A 23 25.94 -23.20 -17.30
C GLU A 23 25.85 -24.71 -16.99
N HIS A 24 25.10 -25.09 -15.94
CA HIS A 24 24.85 -26.51 -15.64
C HIS A 24 24.15 -27.25 -16.78
N ALA A 25 23.27 -26.61 -17.55
CA ALA A 25 22.64 -27.20 -18.73
C ALA A 25 23.66 -27.48 -19.85
N ASP A 26 24.76 -26.73 -19.88
CA ASP A 26 25.87 -26.95 -20.82
C ASP A 26 26.82 -28.05 -20.36
N GLU A 27 26.80 -28.45 -19.09
CA GLU A 27 27.65 -29.51 -18.55
C GLU A 27 26.92 -30.85 -18.33
N CYS A 28 25.59 -30.82 -18.15
CA CYS A 28 24.79 -32.01 -17.82
C CYS A 28 23.85 -32.39 -18.97
N ASP A 29 24.19 -33.48 -19.67
CA ASP A 29 23.42 -33.97 -20.83
C ASP A 29 21.95 -34.30 -20.51
N GLU A 30 21.65 -34.79 -19.30
CA GLU A 30 20.28 -35.09 -18.88
C GLU A 30 19.45 -33.82 -18.71
N CYS A 31 20.00 -32.80 -18.04
CA CYS A 31 19.34 -31.51 -17.89
C CYS A 31 19.21 -30.80 -19.24
N ARG A 32 20.21 -30.91 -20.13
CA ARG A 32 20.14 -30.37 -21.49
C ARG A 32 19.01 -31.01 -22.29
N ALA A 33 18.96 -32.33 -22.34
CA ALA A 33 17.94 -33.07 -23.09
C ALA A 33 16.52 -32.73 -22.61
N LEU A 34 16.32 -32.60 -21.30
CA LEU A 34 15.02 -32.21 -20.74
C LEU A 34 14.67 -30.75 -21.05
N ALA A 35 15.62 -29.82 -20.94
CA ALA A 35 15.43 -28.42 -21.29
C ALA A 35 15.06 -28.26 -22.78
N ASP A 36 15.76 -28.98 -23.67
CA ASP A 36 15.47 -28.99 -25.11
C ASP A 36 14.08 -29.55 -25.41
N ALA A 37 13.68 -30.65 -24.75
CA ALA A 37 12.37 -31.25 -24.91
C ALA A 37 11.24 -30.29 -24.49
N LEU A 38 11.40 -29.61 -23.35
CA LEU A 38 10.45 -28.63 -22.85
C LEU A 38 10.42 -27.36 -23.73
N GLY A 39 11.57 -26.86 -24.18
CA GLY A 39 11.67 -25.75 -25.12
C GLY A 39 10.97 -26.05 -26.45
N ALA A 40 11.15 -27.26 -26.98
CA ALA A 40 10.46 -27.73 -28.18
C ALA A 40 8.94 -27.88 -27.98
N ALA A 41 8.49 -28.28 -26.80
CA ALA A 41 7.06 -28.32 -26.47
C ALA A 41 6.46 -26.90 -26.42
N ARG A 42 7.15 -25.94 -25.77
CA ARG A 42 6.74 -24.54 -25.73
C ARG A 42 6.67 -23.93 -27.13
N SER A 43 7.69 -24.14 -27.95
CA SER A 43 7.73 -23.62 -29.33
C SER A 43 6.55 -24.14 -30.17
N ARG A 44 6.21 -25.43 -30.05
CA ARG A 44 5.02 -26.00 -30.71
C ARG A 44 3.73 -25.39 -30.20
N ALA A 45 3.60 -25.20 -28.89
CA ALA A 45 2.43 -24.57 -28.28
C ALA A 45 2.27 -23.10 -28.70
N SER A 46 3.37 -22.36 -28.85
CA SER A 46 3.34 -20.96 -29.31
C SER A 46 3.13 -20.81 -30.82
N ALA A 47 3.44 -21.85 -31.60
CA ALA A 47 3.21 -21.86 -33.05
C ALA A 47 1.73 -22.13 -33.40
N ASP A 48 0.95 -22.64 -32.46
CA ASP A 48 -0.51 -22.61 -32.56
C ASP A 48 -0.93 -21.16 -32.32
N GLU A 49 -1.10 -20.40 -33.41
CA GLU A 49 -1.66 -19.06 -33.39
C GLU A 49 -3.06 -19.16 -32.76
N GLY A 50 -3.10 -18.94 -31.44
CA GLY A 50 -4.29 -19.10 -30.63
C GLY A 50 -5.44 -18.35 -31.29
N HIS A 51 -6.53 -19.07 -31.54
CA HIS A 51 -7.76 -18.45 -31.96
C HIS A 51 -8.11 -17.40 -30.91
N GLU A 52 -8.25 -16.15 -31.31
CA GLU A 52 -8.64 -15.10 -30.37
C GLU A 52 -9.97 -15.52 -29.73
N PRO A 53 -10.02 -15.64 -28.38
CA PRO A 53 -11.23 -16.08 -27.73
C PRO A 53 -12.35 -15.11 -28.09
N SER A 54 -13.58 -15.64 -28.24
CA SER A 54 -14.72 -14.79 -28.56
C SER A 54 -14.82 -13.64 -27.54
N PRO A 55 -15.23 -12.42 -27.93
CA PRO A 55 -15.32 -11.30 -26.98
C PRO A 55 -16.13 -11.63 -25.71
N LEU A 56 -17.15 -12.49 -25.84
CA LEU A 56 -17.99 -12.95 -24.73
C LEU A 56 -17.28 -13.94 -23.78
N PHE A 57 -16.19 -14.57 -24.20
CA PHE A 57 -15.41 -15.48 -23.36
C PHE A 57 -14.95 -14.78 -22.08
N TRP A 58 -14.49 -13.53 -22.20
CA TRP A 58 -13.98 -12.77 -21.06
C TRP A 58 -15.07 -12.45 -20.04
N ASP A 59 -16.27 -12.07 -20.50
CA ASP A 59 -17.41 -11.82 -19.64
C ASP A 59 -17.82 -13.09 -18.87
N HIS A 60 -17.89 -14.22 -19.57
CA HIS A 60 -18.23 -15.51 -18.94
C HIS A 60 -17.13 -16.01 -18.00
N PHE A 61 -15.86 -15.81 -18.35
CA PHE A 61 -14.73 -16.18 -17.51
C PHE A 61 -14.73 -15.35 -16.21
N ALA A 62 -14.85 -14.03 -16.32
CA ALA A 62 -14.91 -13.14 -15.17
C ALA A 62 -16.12 -13.46 -14.27
N ALA A 63 -17.29 -13.74 -14.86
CA ALA A 63 -18.48 -14.14 -14.12
C ALA A 63 -18.26 -15.44 -13.32
N ARG A 64 -17.63 -16.45 -13.94
CA ARG A 64 -17.31 -17.73 -13.27
C ARG A 64 -16.30 -17.57 -12.15
N VAL A 65 -15.23 -16.79 -12.36
CA VAL A 65 -14.24 -16.51 -11.32
C VAL A 65 -14.90 -15.76 -10.16
N GLY A 66 -15.69 -14.72 -10.45
CA GLY A 66 -16.43 -13.98 -9.43
C GLY A 66 -17.44 -14.86 -8.67
N GLN A 67 -18.06 -15.83 -9.34
CA GLN A 67 -18.92 -16.81 -8.68
C GLN A 67 -18.11 -17.75 -7.77
N ALA A 68 -17.00 -18.30 -8.25
CA ALA A 68 -16.13 -19.18 -7.47
C ALA A 68 -15.61 -18.48 -6.20
N VAL A 69 -15.19 -17.21 -6.30
CA VAL A 69 -14.73 -16.42 -5.15
C VAL A 69 -15.86 -16.14 -4.15
N ARG A 70 -17.11 -15.96 -4.61
CA ARG A 70 -18.26 -15.78 -3.73
C ARG A 70 -18.72 -17.07 -3.05
N GLU A 71 -18.56 -18.19 -3.75
CA GLU A 71 -18.90 -19.54 -3.27
C GLU A 71 -17.80 -20.14 -2.40
N GLU A 72 -16.59 -19.58 -2.45
CA GLU A 72 -15.49 -19.98 -1.59
C GLU A 72 -15.94 -19.87 -0.13
N PRO A 73 -15.98 -20.99 0.62
CA PRO A 73 -16.39 -20.95 2.01
C PRO A 73 -15.42 -20.04 2.74
N VAL A 74 -15.89 -18.86 3.16
CA VAL A 74 -15.14 -18.02 4.09
C VAL A 74 -14.84 -18.93 5.27
N PRO A 75 -13.55 -19.19 5.60
CA PRO A 75 -13.23 -20.03 6.74
C PRO A 75 -14.01 -19.47 7.91
N ALA A 76 -14.92 -20.28 8.48
CA ALA A 76 -15.76 -19.88 9.58
C ALA A 76 -14.83 -19.19 10.56
N SER A 77 -15.00 -17.88 10.72
CA SER A 77 -14.10 -17.08 11.53
C SER A 77 -14.12 -17.73 12.90
N GLU A 78 -13.06 -18.47 13.24
CA GLU A 78 -12.87 -18.89 14.61
C GLU A 78 -13.01 -17.61 15.45
N PRO A 79 -13.82 -17.62 16.51
CA PRO A 79 -14.08 -16.43 17.31
C PRO A 79 -12.73 -15.81 17.65
N SER A 80 -12.50 -14.69 16.98
CA SER A 80 -11.19 -14.14 16.72
C SER A 80 -10.47 -13.87 18.04
N SER A 81 -9.38 -14.60 18.27
CA SER A 81 -8.57 -14.61 19.49
C SER A 81 -8.06 -13.23 19.92
N TRP A 82 -8.11 -12.21 19.05
CA TRP A 82 -7.77 -10.83 19.44
C TRP A 82 -8.70 -10.27 20.53
N ARG A 83 -9.99 -10.62 20.55
CA ARG A 83 -10.90 -10.23 21.66
C ARG A 83 -10.62 -11.01 22.94
N ALA A 84 -10.02 -12.20 22.85
CA ALA A 84 -9.55 -12.95 24.01
C ALA A 84 -8.27 -12.34 24.60
N TRP A 85 -7.35 -11.85 23.75
CA TRP A 85 -6.14 -11.14 24.19
C TRP A 85 -6.43 -9.80 24.89
N LEU A 86 -7.48 -9.08 24.45
CA LEU A 86 -7.98 -7.88 25.13
C LEU A 86 -8.65 -8.14 26.49
N ARG A 87 -8.96 -9.40 26.81
CA ARG A 87 -9.54 -9.81 28.10
C ARG A 87 -8.51 -10.28 29.12
N ASP A 88 -7.24 -10.38 28.73
CA ASP A 88 -6.18 -10.77 29.65
C ASP A 88 -5.78 -9.55 30.51
N PRO A 89 -5.98 -9.56 31.84
CA PRO A 89 -5.69 -8.40 32.69
C PRO A 89 -4.23 -7.93 32.58
N ALA A 90 -3.30 -8.80 32.19
CA ALA A 90 -1.91 -8.44 31.94
C ALA A 90 -1.72 -7.47 30.74
N SER A 91 -2.55 -7.57 29.69
CA SER A 91 -2.46 -6.67 28.52
C SER A 91 -3.00 -5.27 28.84
N ALA A 92 -3.98 -5.17 29.74
CA ALA A 92 -4.49 -3.89 30.24
C ALA A 92 -3.42 -3.10 31.02
N TRP A 93 -2.58 -3.77 31.82
CA TRP A 93 -1.45 -3.14 32.50
C TRP A 93 -0.37 -2.69 31.52
N ALA A 94 -0.09 -3.47 30.47
CA ALA A 94 0.86 -3.11 29.44
C ALA A 94 0.40 -1.88 28.63
N ALA A 95 -0.90 -1.79 28.30
CA ALA A 95 -1.49 -0.63 27.64
C ALA A 95 -1.49 0.62 28.53
N ALA A 96 -1.79 0.47 29.83
CA ALA A 96 -1.72 1.58 30.77
C ALA A 96 -0.28 2.11 30.93
N ALA A 97 0.71 1.20 30.97
CA ALA A 97 2.12 1.56 31.05
C ALA A 97 2.62 2.28 29.79
N SER A 98 2.21 1.83 28.59
CA SER A 98 2.59 2.50 27.34
C SER A 98 1.94 3.88 27.19
N VAL A 99 0.67 4.05 27.58
CA VAL A 99 0.02 5.37 27.63
C VAL A 99 0.72 6.30 28.64
N ALA A 100 1.05 5.81 29.84
CA ALA A 100 1.77 6.60 30.83
C ALA A 100 3.17 6.99 30.33
N MET A 101 3.86 6.10 29.64
CA MET A 101 5.17 6.39 29.06
C MET A 101 5.08 7.41 27.91
N LEU A 102 4.08 7.31 27.03
CA LEU A 102 3.82 8.31 26.00
C LEU A 102 3.48 9.68 26.59
N MET A 103 2.70 9.73 27.67
CA MET A 103 2.43 10.96 28.42
C MET A 103 3.72 11.56 29.00
N LEU A 104 4.59 10.75 29.61
CA LEU A 104 5.87 11.22 30.14
C LEU A 104 6.79 11.74 29.05
N VAL A 105 6.86 11.06 27.90
CA VAL A 105 7.62 11.52 26.73
C VAL A 105 7.05 12.82 26.20
N ALA A 106 5.72 12.96 26.07
CA ALA A 106 5.08 14.19 25.63
C ALA A 106 5.32 15.37 26.59
N VAL A 107 5.30 15.13 27.91
CA VAL A 107 5.62 16.14 28.93
C VAL A 107 7.09 16.54 28.86
N ALA A 108 8.01 15.58 28.76
CA ALA A 108 9.44 15.87 28.60
C ALA A 108 9.74 16.63 27.30
N TRP A 109 9.04 16.28 26.22
CA TRP A 109 9.13 16.96 24.93
C TRP A 109 8.61 18.40 25.01
N ARG A 110 7.46 18.63 25.66
CA ARG A 110 6.97 19.98 25.95
C ARG A 110 7.93 20.78 26.82
N ALA A 111 8.48 20.17 27.87
CA ALA A 111 9.40 20.86 28.77
C ALA A 111 10.74 21.23 28.11
N THR A 112 11.20 20.43 27.16
CA THR A 112 12.45 20.68 26.42
C THR A 112 12.26 21.68 25.27
N LEU A 113 11.10 21.67 24.59
CA LEU A 113 10.82 22.62 23.50
C LEU A 113 10.19 23.95 23.96
N HIS A 114 9.64 24.03 25.17
CA HIS A 114 9.10 25.28 25.74
C HIS A 114 9.88 25.70 26.99
N ALA A 115 11.21 25.73 26.89
CA ALA A 115 11.99 26.53 27.83
C ALA A 115 11.54 28.00 27.69
N PRO A 116 11.05 28.66 28.75
CA PRO A 116 10.58 30.03 28.65
C PRO A 116 11.76 30.94 28.29
N ALA A 117 11.67 31.62 27.15
CA ALA A 117 12.57 32.71 26.79
C ALA A 117 12.54 33.80 27.87
N PRO A 118 13.68 34.43 28.20
CA PRO A 118 13.74 35.46 29.24
C PRO A 118 12.79 36.62 28.88
N PRO A 119 12.10 37.21 29.88
CA PRO A 119 11.05 38.19 29.63
C PRO A 119 11.62 39.46 29.02
N THR A 120 11.28 39.73 27.77
CA THR A 120 11.36 41.08 27.20
C THR A 120 10.17 41.89 27.72
N SER A 121 10.45 43.08 28.22
CA SER A 121 9.46 43.97 28.84
C SER A 121 8.38 44.37 27.85
N SER A 122 7.13 43.98 28.14
CA SER A 122 5.95 44.34 27.37
C SER A 122 5.51 45.77 27.72
N VAL A 123 5.61 46.68 26.76
CA VAL A 123 4.85 47.94 26.75
C VAL A 123 3.40 47.60 26.41
N SER A 124 2.47 48.01 27.26
CA SER A 124 1.04 47.84 27.06
C SER A 124 0.50 48.85 26.04
N THR A 125 -0.30 48.37 25.09
CA THR A 125 -1.33 49.18 24.39
C THR A 125 -2.59 48.33 24.20
N PRO A 126 -3.79 48.92 24.29
CA PRO A 126 -5.01 48.19 24.59
C PRO A 126 -5.93 47.95 23.39
N ASP A 127 -6.73 46.88 23.56
CA ASP A 127 -8.13 46.68 23.15
C ASP A 127 -8.50 46.66 21.65
N THR A 128 -8.87 45.48 21.15
CA THR A 128 -9.97 45.36 20.19
C THR A 128 -10.67 44.02 20.38
N ARG A 129 -11.76 44.07 21.13
CA ARG A 129 -12.72 42.99 21.35
C ARG A 129 -13.73 42.96 20.20
N GLU A 130 -13.38 42.39 19.05
CA GLU A 130 -14.33 42.23 17.93
C GLU A 130 -13.90 41.12 16.94
N ALA A 131 -14.19 39.85 17.27
CA ALA A 131 -14.41 38.75 16.30
C ALA A 131 -14.75 37.43 17.03
N ALA A 132 -15.67 37.48 18.00
CA ALA A 132 -16.37 36.30 18.50
C ALA A 132 -17.68 36.13 17.73
N ARG A 133 -17.60 35.89 16.42
CA ARG A 133 -18.71 35.41 15.58
C ARG A 133 -18.14 35.08 14.20
N ASN A 134 -18.29 33.82 13.78
CA ASN A 134 -17.77 33.21 12.54
C ASN A 134 -16.36 32.61 12.66
N SER A 135 -16.31 31.37 13.15
CA SER A 135 -15.47 30.29 12.61
C SER A 135 -15.77 29.01 13.39
N ALA A 136 -16.95 28.44 13.12
CA ALA A 136 -17.15 27.00 13.25
C ALA A 136 -16.78 26.38 11.89
N SER A 137 -15.53 26.55 11.49
CA SER A 137 -14.92 25.75 10.43
C SER A 137 -14.34 24.52 11.10
N VAL A 138 -14.66 23.35 10.57
CA VAL A 138 -13.93 22.10 10.80
C VAL A 138 -12.44 22.43 10.80
N VAL A 139 -11.77 22.19 11.93
CA VAL A 139 -10.32 22.23 12.03
C VAL A 139 -9.84 21.05 11.20
N ILE A 140 -9.69 21.25 9.89
CA ILE A 140 -8.68 20.55 9.13
C ILE A 140 -7.39 21.13 9.72
N ASP A 141 -6.78 20.38 10.64
CA ASP A 141 -5.43 20.68 11.11
C ASP A 141 -4.61 20.98 9.86
N ASP A 142 -3.91 22.10 9.88
CA ASP A 142 -3.12 22.60 8.76
C ASP A 142 -2.01 21.60 8.45
N VAL A 143 -2.32 20.58 7.65
CA VAL A 143 -1.40 19.54 7.17
C VAL A 143 -0.21 20.20 6.45
N GLU A 144 -0.41 21.41 5.95
CA GLU A 144 0.60 22.21 5.28
C GLU A 144 1.62 22.82 6.26
N ALA A 145 1.18 23.16 7.48
CA ALA A 145 2.02 23.64 8.58
C ALA A 145 2.58 22.52 9.48
N ASP A 146 2.14 21.27 9.32
CA ASP A 146 2.66 20.16 10.14
C ASP A 146 4.11 19.83 9.76
N THR A 147 5.00 20.05 10.73
CA THR A 147 6.45 19.81 10.59
C THR A 147 6.74 18.33 10.32
N ALA A 148 5.88 17.41 10.80
CA ALA A 148 6.01 15.99 10.50
C ALA A 148 5.78 15.69 9.01
N TRP A 149 4.80 16.37 8.39
CA TRP A 149 4.50 16.23 6.97
C TRP A 149 5.49 16.95 6.06
N ALA A 150 6.19 17.98 6.56
CA ALA A 150 7.29 18.62 5.82
C ALA A 150 8.41 17.62 5.48
N VAL A 151 8.81 16.77 6.43
CA VAL A 151 9.85 15.74 6.19
C VAL A 151 9.40 14.71 5.16
N VAL A 152 8.13 14.29 5.20
CA VAL A 152 7.57 13.36 4.22
C VAL A 152 7.55 13.98 2.82
N ARG A 153 7.15 15.25 2.68
CA ARG A 153 7.15 15.95 1.39
C ARG A 153 8.56 16.06 0.81
N THR A 154 9.55 16.47 1.61
CA THR A 154 10.94 16.53 1.17
C THR A 154 11.49 15.14 0.79
N ALA A 155 11.08 14.09 1.48
CA ALA A 155 11.45 12.72 1.12
C ALA A 155 10.80 12.25 -0.19
N VAL A 156 9.58 12.73 -0.50
CA VAL A 156 8.82 12.34 -1.69
C VAL A 156 9.15 13.19 -2.93
N GLU A 157 9.66 14.42 -2.78
CA GLU A 157 9.99 15.33 -3.88
C GLU A 157 10.97 14.75 -4.93
N GLY A 158 11.76 13.75 -4.56
CA GLY A 158 12.68 13.05 -5.46
C GLY A 158 12.20 11.67 -5.94
N VAL A 159 11.02 11.22 -5.51
CA VAL A 159 10.53 9.86 -5.76
C VAL A 159 9.55 9.87 -6.93
N THR A 160 9.97 9.28 -8.05
CA THR A 160 9.08 9.11 -9.20
C THR A 160 8.13 7.92 -8.99
N TRP A 161 6.98 7.93 -9.65
CA TRP A 161 6.02 6.83 -9.62
C TRP A 161 6.67 5.49 -10.01
N GLU A 162 7.52 5.50 -11.03
CA GLU A 162 8.30 4.35 -11.48
C GLU A 162 9.25 3.79 -10.40
N ASP A 163 9.85 4.64 -9.57
CA ASP A 163 10.73 4.20 -8.49
C ASP A 163 9.96 3.50 -7.37
N VAL A 164 8.77 4.01 -7.03
CA VAL A 164 7.84 3.38 -6.07
C VAL A 164 7.39 2.00 -6.58
N HIS A 165 7.06 1.92 -7.87
CA HIS A 165 6.67 0.67 -8.50
C HIS A 165 7.82 -0.34 -8.54
N ARG A 166 9.03 0.10 -8.87
CA ARG A 166 10.24 -0.75 -8.87
C ARG A 166 10.59 -1.25 -7.47
N ALA A 167 10.31 -0.46 -6.44
CA ALA A 167 10.45 -0.87 -5.04
C ALA A 167 9.38 -1.88 -4.58
N GLY A 168 8.43 -2.25 -5.44
CA GLY A 168 7.33 -3.16 -5.11
C GLY A 168 6.28 -2.53 -4.20
N ILE A 169 6.31 -1.22 -3.99
CA ILE A 169 5.35 -0.48 -3.17
C ILE A 169 4.18 -0.09 -4.08
N ALA A 170 3.48 -1.08 -4.63
CA ALA A 170 2.25 -0.82 -5.37
C ALA A 170 1.04 -0.88 -4.42
N PRO A 171 0.00 -0.05 -4.62
CA PRO A 171 -1.28 -0.27 -3.97
C PRO A 171 -1.73 -1.69 -4.26
N ARG A 172 -2.16 -2.43 -3.23
CA ARG A 172 -2.72 -3.77 -3.46
C ARG A 172 -3.94 -3.66 -4.38
N PRO A 173 -4.14 -4.60 -5.32
CA PRO A 173 -5.39 -4.66 -6.09
C PRO A 173 -6.60 -4.63 -5.15
N GLY A 174 -7.58 -3.76 -5.39
CA GLY A 174 -8.75 -3.61 -4.54
C GLY A 174 -8.62 -2.58 -3.41
N SER A 175 -7.45 -1.98 -3.20
CA SER A 175 -7.23 -1.00 -2.12
C SER A 175 -7.94 0.33 -2.38
N ALA A 176 -7.92 0.82 -3.62
CA ALA A 176 -8.62 2.05 -3.99
C ALA A 176 -10.14 1.89 -3.86
N GLU A 177 -10.68 0.75 -4.27
CA GLU A 177 -12.10 0.41 -4.18
C GLU A 177 -12.55 0.31 -2.72
N ARG A 178 -11.71 -0.24 -1.84
CA ARG A 178 -12.00 -0.32 -0.40
C ARG A 178 -12.06 1.07 0.23
N VAL A 179 -11.09 1.93 -0.06
CA VAL A 179 -11.10 3.32 0.43
C VAL A 179 -12.36 4.04 -0.07
N ALA A 180 -12.73 3.86 -1.35
CA ALA A 180 -13.95 4.47 -1.90
C ALA A 180 -15.24 3.97 -1.23
N LEU A 181 -15.26 2.73 -0.73
CA LEU A 181 -16.38 2.17 0.03
C LEU A 181 -16.44 2.67 1.48
N GLU A 182 -15.30 3.06 2.06
CA GLU A 182 -15.22 3.64 3.41
C GLU A 182 -15.65 5.12 3.44
N LEU A 183 -15.62 5.82 2.29
CA LEU A 183 -16.08 7.19 2.18
C LEU A 183 -17.61 7.30 2.37
N ASN A 184 -18.02 8.28 3.17
CA ASN A 184 -19.43 8.62 3.35
C ASN A 184 -20.00 9.40 2.14
N ALA A 185 -21.30 9.70 2.16
CA ALA A 185 -21.97 10.33 1.02
C ALA A 185 -21.42 11.73 0.68
N ASP A 186 -21.09 12.52 1.70
CA ASP A 186 -20.58 13.89 1.53
C ASP A 186 -19.13 13.85 1.04
N GLU A 187 -18.31 12.95 1.59
CA GLU A 187 -16.92 12.74 1.15
C GLU A 187 -16.85 12.26 -0.31
N ARG A 188 -17.75 11.37 -0.74
CA ARG A 188 -17.81 10.93 -2.15
C ARG A 188 -18.22 12.07 -3.09
N ALA A 189 -19.11 12.96 -2.66
CA ALA A 189 -19.49 14.13 -3.44
C ALA A 189 -18.31 15.09 -3.59
N GLU A 190 -17.54 15.30 -2.52
CA GLU A 190 -16.35 16.15 -2.56
C GLU A 190 -15.21 15.53 -3.39
N LEU A 191 -14.95 14.23 -3.24
CA LEU A 191 -13.98 13.51 -4.09
C LEU A 191 -14.31 13.66 -5.57
N ARG A 192 -15.60 13.53 -5.93
CA ARG A 192 -16.05 13.72 -7.31
C ARG A 192 -15.79 15.14 -7.80
N ARG A 193 -16.08 16.15 -6.98
CA ARG A 193 -15.83 17.57 -7.31
C ARG A 193 -14.35 17.82 -7.59
N LEU A 194 -13.47 17.31 -6.73
CA LEU A 194 -12.02 17.42 -6.87
C LEU A 194 -11.50 16.71 -8.12
N LEU A 195 -12.01 15.51 -8.41
CA LEU A 195 -11.62 14.76 -9.60
C LEU A 195 -12.01 15.50 -10.89
N ASP A 196 -13.22 16.05 -10.93
CA ASP A 196 -13.69 16.85 -12.07
C ASP A 196 -12.88 18.14 -12.26
N GLU A 197 -12.42 18.75 -11.18
CA GLU A 197 -11.54 19.92 -11.20
C GLU A 197 -10.14 19.56 -11.74
N GLU A 198 -9.60 18.43 -11.30
CA GLU A 198 -8.28 17.94 -11.73
C GLU A 198 -8.25 17.56 -13.21
N ILE A 199 -9.27 16.85 -13.69
CA ILE A 199 -9.39 16.44 -15.10
C ILE A 199 -9.45 17.68 -16.00
N LYS A 200 -10.17 18.72 -15.59
CA LYS A 200 -10.20 19.99 -16.32
C LYS A 200 -8.86 20.70 -16.33
N ARG A 201 -8.07 20.57 -15.27
CA ARG A 201 -6.74 21.17 -15.15
C ARG A 201 -5.68 20.46 -15.98
N THR A 202 -5.74 19.13 -16.09
CA THR A 202 -4.77 18.32 -16.84
C THR A 202 -5.16 18.11 -18.31
N GLY A 203 -6.43 18.30 -18.66
CA GLY A 203 -6.94 18.19 -20.04
C GLY A 203 -6.81 19.45 -20.91
N ALA A 204 -6.13 20.50 -20.44
CA ALA A 204 -5.85 21.74 -21.17
C ALA A 204 -4.34 21.85 -21.49
#